data_AF-A0AAQ3SFS2-F1
#
_entry.id   AF-A0AAQ3SFS2-F1
#
_cell.length_a   1.000
_cell.length_b   1.000
_cell.length_c   1.000
_cell.angle_alpha   90.00
_cell.angle_beta   90.00
_cell.angle_gamma   90.00
#
_symmetry.space_group_name_H-M   'P 1'
#
loop_
_entity.id
_entity.type
_entity.pdbx_description
1 polymer ?
#
loop_
_entity_poly.entity_id
_entity_poly.type
_entity_poly.pdbx_seq_one_letter_code
_entity_poly.pdbx_strand_id
1 'polypeptide(L)'
;MLNKMSQPSTQPFDLCPNYQGSTKAKTIVPRDPKKRKAGESSTEGASVQHLRPGMVLLKGFVKPEDQIEMVRMCRQLGKGPGGFYRPSLKNGAKLNLWMMSLGKNWDPMARSYGPTRPFDGAQAPTIPDAFKMIAQTANSTAGEFP
;
A
#
# COMPACT_ATOMS: atom_id res chain seq x y z
N MET A 1 -11.30 31.65 9.55
CA MET A 1 -11.15 30.34 10.22
C MET A 1 -9.96 29.61 9.61
N LEU A 2 -8.86 29.48 10.35
CA LEU A 2 -7.74 28.63 9.92
C LEU A 2 -8.21 27.17 9.96
N ASN A 3 -8.28 26.51 8.81
CA ASN A 3 -8.48 25.07 8.74
C ASN A 3 -7.32 24.40 9.48
N LYS A 4 -7.62 23.65 10.53
CA LYS A 4 -6.64 22.77 11.20
C LYS A 4 -6.22 21.71 10.19
N MET A 5 -5.14 21.98 9.47
CA MET A 5 -4.48 21.01 8.61
C MET A 5 -4.07 19.81 9.45
N SER A 6 -4.15 18.62 8.85
CA SER A 6 -3.70 17.36 9.42
C SER A 6 -2.32 17.54 10.05
N GLN A 7 -2.24 17.69 11.36
CA GLN A 7 -0.96 17.83 12.04
C GLN A 7 -0.15 16.55 11.78
N PRO A 8 1.13 16.68 11.38
CA PRO A 8 2.00 15.51 11.31
C PRO A 8 2.03 14.89 12.70
N SER A 9 1.76 13.58 12.79
CA SER A 9 2.03 12.85 14.02
C SER A 9 3.51 13.02 14.35
N THR A 10 3.84 13.28 15.61
CA THR A 10 5.22 13.47 16.09
C THR A 10 6.11 12.25 15.84
N GLN A 11 5.53 11.12 15.45
CA GLN A 11 6.25 9.94 14.99
C GLN A 11 5.74 9.49 13.61
N PRO A 12 6.64 9.15 12.68
CA PRO A 12 6.28 8.54 11.40
C PRO A 12 5.58 7.19 11.60
N PHE A 13 4.61 6.89 10.74
CA PHE A 13 3.94 5.59 10.76
C PHE A 13 4.87 4.49 10.22
N ASP A 14 5.13 3.47 11.04
CA ASP A 14 5.94 2.31 10.67
C ASP A 14 5.02 1.16 10.23
N LEU A 15 5.14 0.69 8.98
CA LEU A 15 4.41 -0.46 8.45
C LEU A 15 4.70 -1.76 9.21
N CYS A 16 5.91 -1.89 9.75
CA CYS A 16 6.37 -3.08 10.47
C CYS A 16 7.08 -2.63 11.74
N PRO A 17 6.35 -2.10 12.75
CA PRO A 17 6.97 -1.60 13.96
C PRO A 17 7.72 -2.74 14.66
N ASN A 18 8.93 -2.43 15.16
CA ASN A 18 9.67 -3.40 15.97
C ASN A 18 8.88 -3.61 17.26
N TYR A 19 8.26 -4.77 17.42
CA TYR A 19 7.48 -5.08 18.61
C TYR A 19 8.44 -5.34 19.78
N GLN A 20 8.51 -4.41 20.73
CA GLN A 20 9.34 -4.54 21.95
C GLN A 20 8.56 -5.05 23.17
N GLY A 21 7.30 -5.46 23.01
CA GLY A 21 6.49 -6.02 24.09
C GLY A 21 6.67 -7.53 24.22
N SER A 22 6.55 -8.07 25.44
CA SER A 22 6.13 -9.46 25.59
C SER A 22 4.64 -9.52 25.27
N THR A 23 4.25 -9.92 24.06
CA THR A 23 2.92 -10.48 23.94
C THR A 23 2.97 -11.74 24.78
N LYS A 24 2.19 -11.81 25.86
CA LYS A 24 1.56 -13.11 26.14
C LYS A 24 0.85 -13.41 24.84
N ALA A 25 1.40 -14.34 24.06
CA ALA A 25 0.76 -14.80 22.85
C ALA A 25 -0.68 -15.08 23.28
N LYS A 26 -1.64 -14.27 22.82
CA LYS A 26 -3.01 -14.73 22.86
C LYS A 26 -2.91 -16.01 22.07
N THR A 27 -3.09 -17.14 22.73
CA THR A 27 -3.17 -18.43 22.08
C THR A 27 -4.22 -18.23 21.02
N ILE A 28 -3.77 -18.02 19.78
CA ILE A 28 -4.63 -18.12 18.63
C ILE A 28 -4.90 -19.61 18.64
N VAL A 29 -5.97 -20.01 19.31
CA VAL A 29 -6.46 -21.38 19.26
C VAL A 29 -6.53 -21.66 17.77
N PRO A 30 -5.78 -22.65 17.25
CA PRO A 30 -5.82 -22.97 15.84
C PRO A 30 -7.28 -23.13 15.47
N ARG A 31 -7.79 -22.18 14.68
CA ARG A 31 -9.17 -22.25 14.24
C ARG A 31 -9.23 -23.48 13.36
N ASP A 32 -10.01 -24.46 13.81
CA ASP A 32 -10.13 -25.80 13.25
C ASP A 32 -10.01 -25.76 11.71
N PRO A 33 -8.95 -26.36 11.12
CA PRO A 33 -8.66 -26.24 9.69
C PRO A 33 -9.82 -26.73 8.81
N LYS A 34 -10.73 -27.54 9.36
CA LYS A 34 -11.93 -28.06 8.69
C LYS A 34 -13.06 -27.04 8.49
N LYS A 35 -12.99 -25.84 9.09
CA LYS A 35 -13.98 -24.75 8.90
C LYS A 35 -13.54 -23.63 7.96
N ARG A 36 -12.41 -23.80 7.27
CA ARG A 36 -12.22 -23.10 6.00
C ARG A 36 -13.18 -23.77 5.02
N LYS A 37 -14.17 -23.04 4.49
CA LYS A 37 -14.62 -23.41 3.14
C LYS A 37 -13.34 -23.47 2.32
N ALA A 38 -13.06 -24.61 1.72
CA ALA A 38 -11.99 -24.77 0.75
C ALA A 38 -12.29 -23.80 -0.41
N GLY A 39 -11.91 -22.54 -0.26
CA GLY A 39 -11.24 -21.88 -1.36
C GLY A 39 -9.91 -22.60 -1.40
N GLU A 40 -9.67 -23.32 -2.49
CA GLU A 40 -8.50 -24.17 -2.70
C GLU A 40 -7.26 -23.48 -2.11
N SER A 41 -6.66 -24.11 -1.10
CA SER A 41 -5.27 -23.86 -0.76
C SER A 41 -4.46 -24.53 -1.84
N SER A 42 -4.55 -23.97 -3.02
CA SER A 42 -3.74 -24.34 -4.14
C SER A 42 -2.33 -23.82 -3.85
N THR A 43 -1.39 -24.75 -3.91
CA THR A 43 -0.15 -24.50 -4.64
C THR A 43 -0.48 -24.08 -6.09
N GLU A 44 -1.22 -22.99 -6.28
CA GLU A 44 -1.51 -22.43 -7.59
C GLU A 44 -0.37 -21.50 -7.94
N GLY A 45 0.35 -21.85 -9.00
CA GLY A 45 1.20 -20.91 -9.70
C GLY A 45 0.42 -19.66 -10.12
N ALA A 46 1.14 -18.68 -10.66
CA ALA A 46 0.51 -17.47 -11.17
C ALA A 46 -0.66 -17.82 -12.11
N SER A 47 -1.84 -17.27 -11.83
CA SER A 47 -3.06 -17.52 -12.63
C SER A 47 -3.71 -16.21 -13.06
N VAL A 48 -4.38 -16.26 -14.20
CA VAL A 48 -4.96 -15.08 -14.87
C VAL A 48 -6.48 -15.22 -14.86
N GLN A 49 -7.17 -14.17 -14.42
CA GLN A 49 -8.64 -14.12 -14.42
C GLN A 49 -9.12 -12.88 -15.18
N HIS A 50 -9.94 -13.07 -16.21
CA HIS A 50 -10.62 -11.98 -16.91
C HIS A 50 -11.84 -11.53 -16.10
N LEU A 51 -11.90 -10.24 -15.77
CA LEU A 51 -13.02 -9.69 -14.99
C LEU A 51 -14.05 -9.01 -15.89
N ARG A 52 -13.57 -8.29 -16.92
CA ARG A 52 -14.35 -7.58 -17.95
C ARG A 52 -13.40 -7.11 -19.06
N PRO A 53 -13.90 -6.65 -20.21
CA PRO A 53 -13.05 -6.07 -21.26
C PRO A 53 -12.10 -4.99 -20.69
N GLY A 54 -10.80 -5.14 -20.95
CA GLY A 54 -9.76 -4.23 -20.46
C GLY A 54 -9.43 -4.35 -18.96
N MET A 55 -9.83 -5.45 -18.28
CA MET A 55 -9.52 -5.66 -16.86
C MET A 55 -9.22 -7.13 -16.54
N VAL A 56 -7.99 -7.37 -16.10
CA VAL A 56 -7.44 -8.70 -15.81
C VAL A 56 -6.86 -8.72 -14.39
N LEU A 57 -7.02 -9.83 -13.68
CA LEU A 57 -6.42 -10.10 -12.38
C LEU A 57 -5.34 -11.17 -12.50
N LEU A 58 -4.09 -10.80 -12.22
CA LEU A 58 -2.94 -11.70 -12.17
C LEU A 58 -2.73 -12.16 -10.71
N LYS A 59 -3.31 -13.32 -10.36
CA LYS A 59 -3.17 -13.93 -9.03
C LYS A 59 -1.76 -14.50 -8.86
N GLY A 60 -1.13 -14.22 -7.72
CA GLY A 60 0.22 -14.75 -7.44
C GLY A 60 1.33 -14.17 -8.31
N PHE A 61 1.10 -13.03 -8.98
CA PHE A 61 2.05 -12.43 -9.92
C PHE A 61 3.34 -11.93 -9.27
N VAL A 62 3.23 -11.22 -8.14
CA VAL A 62 4.39 -10.70 -7.42
C VAL A 62 5.01 -11.82 -6.61
N LYS A 63 6.28 -12.15 -6.88
CA LYS A 63 6.98 -13.25 -6.20
C LYS A 63 7.21 -12.94 -4.73
N PRO A 64 7.33 -13.94 -3.84
CA PRO A 64 7.55 -13.71 -2.41
C PRO A 64 8.74 -12.79 -2.10
N GLU A 65 9.85 -12.94 -2.81
CA GLU A 65 11.04 -12.10 -2.69
C GLU A 65 10.77 -10.63 -3.03
N ASP A 66 10.05 -10.39 -4.14
CA ASP A 66 9.65 -9.05 -4.57
C ASP A 66 8.68 -8.43 -3.56
N GLN A 67 7.73 -9.21 -3.01
CA GLN A 67 6.82 -8.74 -1.96
C GLN A 67 7.59 -8.25 -0.72
N ILE A 68 8.61 -9.01 -0.29
CA ILE A 68 9.46 -8.63 0.85
C ILE A 68 10.19 -7.33 0.55
N GLU A 69 10.78 -7.21 -0.64
CA GLU A 69 11.51 -6.00 -1.05
C GLU A 69 10.59 -4.79 -1.13
N MET A 70 9.39 -4.94 -1.71
CA MET A 70 8.36 -3.91 -1.76
C MET A 70 8.01 -3.40 -0.36
N VAL A 71 7.80 -4.31 0.60
CA VAL A 71 7.50 -3.93 1.99
C VAL A 71 8.68 -3.19 2.63
N ARG A 72 9.92 -3.64 2.42
CA ARG A 72 11.12 -2.97 2.95
C ARG A 72 11.27 -1.55 2.40
N MET A 73 11.14 -1.38 1.08
CA MET A 73 11.19 -0.07 0.43
C MET A 73 10.07 0.85 0.93
N CYS A 74 8.82 0.36 0.96
CA CYS A 74 7.69 1.13 1.46
C CYS A 74 7.86 1.53 2.92
N ARG A 75 8.43 0.68 3.77
CA ARG A 75 8.71 1.00 5.17
C ARG A 75 9.77 2.09 5.30
N GLN A 76 10.86 2.01 4.53
CA GLN A 76 11.92 3.01 4.53
C GLN A 76 11.40 4.38 4.09
N LEU A 77 10.74 4.43 2.92
CA LEU A 77 10.17 5.66 2.38
C LEU A 77 9.06 6.23 3.27
N GLY A 78 8.21 5.35 3.79
CA GLY A 78 7.08 5.70 4.64
C GLY A 78 7.45 6.34 5.98
N LYS A 79 8.66 6.06 6.49
CA LYS A 79 9.21 6.69 7.70
C LYS A 79 9.98 7.98 7.41
N GLY A 80 10.35 8.22 6.15
CA GLY A 80 11.10 9.38 5.73
C GLY A 80 10.23 10.61 5.42
N PRO A 81 10.85 11.72 4.98
CA PRO A 81 10.15 12.89 4.45
C PRO A 81 9.20 12.51 3.32
N GLY A 82 7.98 13.05 3.32
CA GLY A 82 6.95 12.68 2.34
C GLY A 82 6.33 11.30 2.56
N GLY A 83 6.68 10.63 3.66
CA GLY A 83 6.18 9.31 4.04
C GLY A 83 4.71 9.28 4.46
N PHE A 84 4.32 8.23 5.17
CA PHE A 84 2.91 7.94 5.46
C PHE A 84 2.22 9.05 6.27
N TYR A 85 0.99 9.37 5.89
CA TYR A 85 0.10 10.25 6.62
C TYR A 85 -1.35 9.74 6.58
N ARG A 86 -2.18 10.20 7.52
CA ARG A 86 -3.63 9.99 7.46
C ARG A 86 -4.27 11.21 6.78
N PRO A 87 -4.87 11.04 5.60
CA PRO A 87 -5.56 12.14 4.94
C PRO A 87 -6.84 12.50 5.72
N SER A 88 -7.09 13.81 5.78
CA SER A 88 -8.36 14.35 6.27
C SER A 88 -9.22 14.72 5.06
N LEU A 89 -10.51 14.41 5.14
CA LEU A 89 -11.52 14.81 4.17
C LEU A 89 -11.97 16.25 4.45
N LYS A 90 -12.68 16.86 3.50
CA LYS A 90 -13.15 18.26 3.59
C LYS A 90 -13.98 18.57 4.83
N ASN A 91 -14.71 17.58 5.34
CA ASN A 91 -15.53 17.69 6.55
C ASN A 91 -14.73 17.43 7.86
N GLY A 92 -13.41 17.29 7.79
CA GLY A 92 -12.54 17.00 8.93
C GLY A 92 -12.49 15.53 9.34
N ALA A 93 -13.28 14.64 8.71
CA ALA A 93 -13.19 13.21 8.94
C ALA A 93 -11.84 12.67 8.45
N LYS A 94 -11.21 11.78 9.22
CA LYS A 94 -9.95 11.13 8.82
C LYS A 94 -10.24 9.74 8.25
N LEU A 95 -9.56 9.38 7.17
CA LEU A 95 -9.62 8.01 6.67
C LEU A 95 -8.98 7.04 7.67
N ASN A 96 -9.51 5.82 7.79
CA ASN A 96 -8.89 4.70 8.49
C ASN A 96 -7.83 4.02 7.60
N LEU A 97 -7.02 4.85 6.93
CA LEU A 97 -5.96 4.46 6.01
C LEU A 97 -4.79 5.42 6.20
N TRP A 98 -3.57 4.86 6.15
CA TRP A 98 -2.34 5.62 5.97
C TRP A 98 -1.92 5.54 4.51
N MET A 99 -1.52 6.66 3.92
CA MET A 99 -1.11 6.70 2.53
C MET A 99 0.15 7.54 2.36
N MET A 100 0.90 7.26 1.31
CA MET A 100 1.98 8.10 0.78
C MET A 100 1.92 8.02 -0.75
N SER A 101 2.31 9.09 -1.43
CA SER A 101 2.43 9.11 -2.89
C SER A 101 3.88 8.93 -3.29
N LEU A 102 4.12 8.29 -4.44
CA LEU A 102 5.43 8.21 -5.07
C LEU A 102 5.33 8.87 -6.46
N GLY A 103 6.34 9.66 -6.86
CA GLY A 103 6.32 10.44 -8.09
C GLY A 103 5.56 11.76 -7.95
N LYS A 104 4.25 11.76 -8.26
CA LYS A 104 3.39 12.95 -8.05
C LYS A 104 2.54 12.75 -6.81
N ASN A 105 2.45 13.76 -5.96
CA ASN A 105 1.52 13.80 -4.84
C ASN A 105 0.09 13.93 -5.35
N TRP A 106 -0.79 13.04 -4.91
CA TRP A 106 -2.23 13.21 -5.09
C TRP A 106 -2.80 13.90 -3.84
N ASP A 107 -3.38 15.09 -4.00
CA ASP A 107 -4.01 15.82 -2.90
C ASP A 107 -5.50 15.43 -2.78
N PRO A 108 -5.93 14.79 -1.67
CA PRO A 108 -7.34 14.48 -1.44
C PRO A 108 -8.25 15.71 -1.36
N MET A 109 -7.71 16.87 -0.95
CA MET A 109 -8.49 18.08 -0.73
C MET A 109 -8.73 18.85 -2.03
N ALA A 110 -7.67 19.10 -2.80
CA ALA A 110 -7.77 19.72 -4.12
C ALA A 110 -8.22 18.75 -5.23
N ARG A 111 -8.15 17.43 -4.99
CA ARG A 111 -8.44 16.36 -5.97
C ARG A 111 -7.56 16.47 -7.22
N SER A 112 -6.31 16.87 -7.06
CA SER A 112 -5.37 17.12 -8.15
C SER A 112 -3.99 16.55 -7.84
N TYR A 113 -3.18 16.40 -8.90
CA TYR A 113 -1.79 15.98 -8.77
C TYR A 113 -0.85 17.19 -8.72
N GLY A 114 0.18 17.11 -7.89
CA GLY A 114 1.24 18.11 -7.78
C GLY A 114 2.57 17.49 -7.36
N PRO A 115 3.67 18.26 -7.36
CA PRO A 115 4.98 17.77 -6.93
C PRO A 115 5.09 17.67 -5.40
N THR A 116 4.32 18.47 -4.66
CA THR A 116 4.44 18.62 -3.21
C THR A 116 3.10 18.37 -2.51
N ARG A 117 3.21 17.97 -1.24
CA ARG A 117 2.09 17.75 -0.34
C ARG A 117 1.72 19.05 0.38
N PRO A 118 0.49 19.58 0.25
CA PRO A 118 0.19 20.94 0.70
C PRO A 118 0.33 21.21 2.20
N PHE A 119 0.12 20.20 3.05
CA PHE A 119 0.06 20.44 4.51
C PHE A 119 1.42 20.47 5.21
N ASP A 120 2.48 19.93 4.59
CA ASP A 120 3.84 19.94 5.14
C ASP A 120 4.93 20.27 4.11
N GLY A 121 4.54 20.58 2.87
CA GLY A 121 5.46 20.95 1.79
C GLY A 121 6.34 19.81 1.29
N ALA A 122 6.17 18.59 1.79
CA ALA A 122 7.05 17.48 1.43
C ALA A 122 6.87 17.09 -0.05
N GLN A 123 7.99 16.86 -0.75
CA GLN A 123 7.95 16.26 -2.08
C GLN A 123 7.64 14.77 -1.99
N ALA A 124 6.87 14.25 -2.94
CA ALA A 124 6.65 12.82 -3.05
C ALA A 124 7.99 12.13 -3.41
N PRO A 125 8.39 11.05 -2.72
CA PRO A 125 9.58 10.30 -3.10
C PRO A 125 9.49 9.77 -4.53
N THR A 126 10.62 9.62 -5.21
CA THR A 126 10.66 9.02 -6.55
C THR A 126 10.11 7.59 -6.53
N ILE A 127 9.44 7.18 -7.61
CA ILE A 127 8.99 5.80 -7.78
C ILE A 127 10.24 4.90 -7.92
N PRO A 128 10.45 3.91 -7.03
CA PRO A 128 11.56 2.97 -7.15
C PRO A 128 11.51 2.22 -8.47
N ASP A 129 12.66 1.97 -9.09
CA ASP A 129 12.72 1.30 -10.39
C ASP A 129 12.17 -0.13 -10.33
N ALA A 130 12.34 -0.82 -9.19
CA ALA A 130 11.69 -2.11 -8.93
C ALA A 130 10.16 -2.05 -9.10
N PHE A 131 9.51 -0.97 -8.65
CA PHE A 131 8.06 -0.82 -8.78
C PHE A 131 7.67 -0.55 -10.24
N LYS A 132 8.48 0.23 -10.96
CA LYS A 132 8.28 0.47 -12.40
C LYS A 132 8.39 -0.84 -13.19
N MET A 133 9.40 -1.66 -12.91
CA MET A 133 9.59 -2.96 -13.57
C MET A 133 8.40 -3.88 -13.31
N ILE A 134 7.98 -4.05 -12.05
CA ILE A 134 6.81 -4.89 -11.70
C ILE A 134 5.55 -4.40 -12.44
N ALA A 135 5.31 -3.08 -12.46
CA ALA A 135 4.15 -2.51 -13.15
C ALA A 135 4.20 -2.68 -14.67
N GLN A 136 5.38 -2.52 -15.28
CA GLN A 136 5.59 -2.73 -16.71
C GLN A 136 5.39 -4.19 -17.09
N THR A 137 5.99 -5.12 -16.34
CA THR A 137 5.79 -6.56 -16.57
C THR A 137 4.33 -6.95 -16.39
N ALA A 138 3.64 -6.45 -15.35
CA ALA A 138 2.22 -6.71 -15.15
C ALA A 138 1.37 -6.19 -16.33
N ASN A 139 1.68 -4.99 -16.84
CA ASN A 139 0.97 -4.42 -17.98
C ASN A 139 1.22 -5.21 -19.28
N SER A 140 2.47 -5.63 -19.53
CA SER A 140 2.81 -6.48 -20.67
C SER A 140 2.09 -7.83 -20.59
N THR A 141 2.14 -8.50 -19.44
CA THR A 141 1.45 -9.78 -19.23
C THR A 141 -0.06 -9.61 -19.40
N ALA A 142 -0.68 -8.57 -18.83
CA ALA A 142 -2.11 -8.33 -19.01
C ALA A 142 -2.51 -8.05 -20.47
N GLY A 143 -1.62 -7.43 -21.26
CA GLY A 143 -1.84 -7.15 -22.68
C GLY A 143 -1.88 -8.38 -23.59
N GLU A 144 -1.36 -9.52 -23.12
CA GLU A 144 -1.48 -10.81 -23.81
C GLU A 144 -2.90 -11.41 -23.71
N PHE A 145 -3.75 -10.84 -22.85
CA PHE A 145 -5.09 -11.33 -22.53
C PHE A 145 -6.15 -10.29 -22.92
N PRO A 146 -6.77 -10.42 -24.11
CA PRO A 146 -7.75 -9.45 -24.63
C PRO A 146 -9.07 -9.38 -23.83
#